data_AF-A0A8J4CG52-F1
#
_entry.id   AF-A0A8J4CG52-F1
#
_cell.length_a   1.000
_cell.length_b   1.000
_cell.length_c   1.000
_cell.angle_alpha   90.00
_cell.angle_beta   90.00
_cell.angle_gamma   90.00
#
_symmetry.space_group_name_H-M   'P 1'
#
loop_
_entity.id
_entity.type
_entity.pdbx_description
1 polymer ?
#
loop_
_entity_poly.entity_id
_entity_poly.type
_entity_poly.pdbx_seq_one_letter_code
_entity_poly.pdbx_strand_id
1 'polypeptide(L)'
;MALSMARVLKHLSGPTRNASKSALGAAGSRRLVMTRFVSDDASFPFSRPSGADPPTEYAELRKTCPIAKVKLWDGSKVWLITKHKDVCDALTNDSLSKVRTHPNFPELSPGGKAAAASGRAPTFVDMDPPQHTKSR
;
A
#
# COMPACT_ATOMS: atom_id res chain seq x y z
N MET A 1 -23.85 1.55 -8.96
CA MET A 1 -23.50 2.33 -7.74
C MET A 1 -22.18 1.79 -7.22
N ALA A 2 -21.06 2.41 -7.58
CA ALA A 2 -19.72 1.91 -7.32
C ALA A 2 -19.14 2.56 -6.06
N LEU A 3 -18.78 1.74 -5.07
CA LEU A 3 -18.13 2.22 -3.86
C LEU A 3 -16.63 2.40 -4.09
N SER A 4 -16.20 3.64 -3.95
CA SER A 4 -14.81 4.04 -3.73
C SER A 4 -14.15 3.17 -2.66
N MET A 5 -12.88 2.79 -2.89
CA MET A 5 -11.98 2.10 -1.94
C MET A 5 -11.80 2.82 -0.58
N ALA A 6 -12.50 3.95 -0.36
CA ALA A 6 -12.61 4.62 0.93
C ALA A 6 -13.35 3.80 2.01
N ARG A 7 -14.12 2.75 1.68
CA ARG A 7 -14.94 2.03 2.69
C ARG A 7 -14.26 0.83 3.37
N VAL A 8 -13.14 0.34 2.85
CA VAL A 8 -12.44 -0.84 3.41
C VAL A 8 -11.83 -0.56 4.79
N LEU A 9 -11.52 0.71 5.11
CA LEU A 9 -10.77 1.03 6.33
C LEU A 9 -11.63 1.39 7.56
N LYS A 10 -12.96 1.42 7.47
CA LYS A 10 -13.80 1.73 8.65
C LYS A 10 -13.91 0.58 9.66
N HIS A 11 -13.41 -0.62 9.34
CA HIS A 11 -13.38 -1.76 10.27
C HIS A 11 -12.01 -2.07 10.86
N LEU A 12 -10.94 -1.37 10.44
CA LEU A 12 -9.59 -1.56 10.98
C LEU A 12 -9.05 -0.36 11.77
N SER A 13 -9.85 0.71 11.92
CA SER A 13 -9.48 1.89 12.68
C SER A 13 -9.97 1.79 14.12
N GLY A 14 -9.13 1.22 14.99
CA GLY A 14 -9.22 1.46 16.44
C GLY A 14 -8.80 2.90 16.77
N PRO A 15 -9.29 3.50 17.87
CA PRO A 15 -9.10 4.91 18.16
C PRO A 15 -7.65 5.22 18.55
N THR A 16 -6.90 5.90 17.69
CA THR A 16 -5.63 6.53 18.04
C THR A 16 -5.90 7.82 18.82
N ARG A 17 -5.94 7.71 20.15
CA ARG A 17 -5.83 8.87 21.04
C ARG A 17 -4.39 9.36 21.01
N ASN A 18 -4.14 10.50 20.37
CA ASN A 18 -2.94 11.30 20.63
C ASN A 18 -3.38 12.59 21.35
N ALA A 19 -3.26 12.56 22.68
CA ALA A 19 -3.31 13.76 23.51
C ALA A 19 -1.87 14.26 23.70
N SER A 20 -1.52 15.37 23.05
CA SER A 20 -0.26 16.07 23.30
C SER A 20 -0.39 16.86 24.60
N LYS A 21 0.43 16.52 25.62
CA LYS A 21 0.76 17.42 26.72
C LYS A 21 2.28 17.57 26.81
N SER A 22 2.69 18.84 26.77
CA SER A 22 4.06 19.35 26.85
C SER A 22 4.72 19.06 28.20
N ALA A 23 6.03 18.81 28.19
CA ALA A 23 6.93 19.19 29.29
C ALA A 23 8.37 19.29 28.79
N LEU A 24 9.00 20.42 29.10
CA LEU A 24 10.40 20.80 28.87
C LEU A 24 11.31 19.99 29.81
N GLY A 25 12.46 19.51 29.34
CA GLY A 25 13.45 18.83 30.20
C GLY A 25 14.75 18.44 29.47
N ALA A 26 15.89 18.80 30.05
CA ALA A 26 17.21 18.92 29.44
C ALA A 26 17.96 17.60 29.09
N ALA A 27 18.86 17.77 28.11
CA ALA A 27 20.21 17.19 27.95
C ALA A 27 20.45 15.69 28.21
N GLY A 28 20.74 14.99 27.12
CA GLY A 28 21.49 13.74 27.11
C GLY A 28 21.83 13.39 25.67
N SER A 29 23.12 13.39 25.34
CA SER A 29 23.63 12.98 24.01
C SER A 29 23.35 11.49 23.80
N ARG A 30 22.12 11.17 23.40
CA ARG A 30 21.74 9.88 22.85
C ARG A 30 22.03 9.96 21.37
N ARG A 31 22.95 9.12 20.90
CA ARG A 31 23.05 8.78 19.48
C ARG A 31 21.66 8.31 19.04
N LEU A 32 20.92 9.19 18.38
CA LEU A 32 19.63 8.86 17.80
C LEU A 32 19.95 7.83 16.72
N VAL A 33 19.67 6.55 16.99
CA VAL A 33 19.52 5.60 15.91
C VAL A 33 18.35 6.16 15.09
N MET A 34 18.66 6.80 13.96
CA MET A 34 17.67 7.32 13.03
C MET A 34 16.86 6.14 12.52
N THR A 35 15.84 5.76 13.31
CA THR A 35 14.77 4.89 12.85
C THR A 35 14.08 5.74 11.80
N ARG A 36 14.26 5.39 10.53
CA ARG A 36 13.77 6.23 9.45
C ARG A 36 12.26 6.03 9.44
N PHE A 37 11.50 7.05 9.81
CA PHE A 37 10.06 6.96 9.66
C PHE A 37 9.74 7.07 8.17
N VAL A 38 9.03 6.09 7.63
CA VAL A 38 8.48 6.17 6.27
C VAL A 38 7.37 7.22 6.30
N SER A 39 7.58 8.33 5.61
CA SER A 39 6.60 9.42 5.49
C SER A 39 5.35 8.99 4.71
N ASP A 40 4.18 9.63 4.96
CA ASP A 40 2.87 9.38 4.31
C ASP A 40 2.83 9.64 2.77
N ASP A 41 3.98 9.86 2.15
CA ASP A 41 4.14 10.15 0.72
C ASP A 41 5.44 9.56 0.15
N ALA A 42 6.00 8.54 0.80
CA ALA A 42 7.21 7.90 0.32
C ALA A 42 7.01 7.36 -1.11
N SER A 43 8.00 7.57 -1.98
CA SER A 43 7.94 7.08 -3.36
C SER A 43 8.04 5.55 -3.38
N PHE A 44 7.17 4.91 -4.16
CA PHE A 44 7.13 3.46 -4.34
C PHE A 44 7.32 3.11 -5.83
N PRO A 45 8.04 2.02 -6.17
CA PRO A 45 8.65 1.01 -5.29
C PRO A 45 9.87 1.47 -4.48
N PHE A 46 10.11 0.84 -3.33
CA PHE A 46 11.32 1.06 -2.53
C PHE A 46 12.52 0.29 -3.10
N SER A 47 13.72 0.86 -2.93
CA SER A 47 14.96 0.23 -3.37
C SER A 47 15.39 -0.90 -2.43
N ARG A 48 15.95 -1.96 -3.01
CA ARG A 48 16.57 -3.02 -2.21
C ARG A 48 17.96 -2.58 -1.74
N PRO A 49 18.36 -2.87 -0.49
CA PRO A 49 19.72 -2.59 -0.03
C PRO A 49 20.75 -3.56 -0.63
N SER A 50 20.33 -4.78 -0.97
CA SER A 50 21.14 -5.82 -1.62
C SER A 50 20.24 -6.73 -2.47
N GLY A 51 20.81 -7.59 -3.32
CA GLY A 51 20.03 -8.42 -4.23
C GLY A 51 19.02 -9.36 -3.54
N ALA A 52 19.43 -10.00 -2.44
CA ALA A 52 18.58 -10.95 -1.72
C ALA A 52 17.64 -10.27 -0.71
N ASP A 53 18.03 -9.12 -0.17
CA ASP A 53 17.31 -8.48 0.91
C ASP A 53 16.08 -7.70 0.42
N PRO A 54 14.98 -7.71 1.18
CA PRO A 54 13.88 -6.80 0.93
C PRO A 54 14.27 -5.35 1.29
N PRO A 55 13.57 -4.34 0.74
CA PRO A 55 13.66 -2.96 1.19
C PRO A 55 13.48 -2.84 2.71
N THR A 56 14.32 -2.01 3.35
CA THR A 56 14.36 -1.82 4.80
C THR A 56 13.07 -1.23 5.37
N GLU A 57 12.40 -0.42 4.57
CA GLU A 57 11.14 0.29 4.86
C GLU A 57 10.03 -0.70 5.24
N TYR A 58 10.00 -1.89 4.64
CA TYR A 58 8.99 -2.89 4.99
C TYR A 58 9.10 -3.37 6.45
N ALA A 59 10.31 -3.48 6.98
CA ALA A 59 10.50 -3.89 8.37
C ALA A 59 10.07 -2.79 9.35
N GLU A 60 10.29 -1.53 9.00
CA GLU A 60 9.86 -0.37 9.79
C GLU A 60 8.33 -0.20 9.74
N LEU A 61 7.74 -0.22 8.55
CA LEU A 61 6.29 -0.12 8.35
C LEU A 61 5.53 -1.21 9.12
N ARG A 62 6.00 -2.47 9.08
CA ARG A 62 5.39 -3.55 9.88
C ARG A 62 5.40 -3.28 11.39
N LYS A 63 6.32 -2.46 11.91
CA LYS A 63 6.40 -2.16 13.35
C LYS A 63 5.57 -0.93 13.71
N THR A 64 5.55 0.08 12.86
CA THR A 64 5.04 1.42 13.22
C THR A 64 3.76 1.82 12.50
N CYS A 65 3.62 1.48 11.21
CA CYS A 65 2.50 1.89 10.37
C CYS A 65 2.24 0.83 9.29
N PRO A 66 1.54 -0.28 9.61
CA PRO A 66 1.46 -1.44 8.74
C PRO A 66 0.59 -1.25 7.50
N ILE A 67 -0.27 -0.22 7.52
CA ILE A 67 -1.09 0.25 6.41
C ILE A 67 -0.74 1.73 6.22
N ALA A 68 0.03 2.05 5.17
CA ALA A 68 0.54 3.40 4.93
C ALA A 68 0.17 3.90 3.53
N LYS A 69 0.12 5.21 3.34
CA LYS A 69 0.02 5.80 2.00
C LYS A 69 1.41 5.97 1.40
N VAL A 70 1.54 5.64 0.11
CA VAL A 70 2.75 5.82 -0.70
C VAL A 70 2.37 6.45 -2.04
N LYS A 71 3.37 7.03 -2.72
CA LYS A 71 3.19 7.70 -4.01
C LYS A 71 3.83 6.89 -5.13
N LEU A 72 3.09 6.66 -6.21
CA LEU A 72 3.58 6.01 -7.43
C LEU A 72 4.24 7.02 -8.39
N TRP A 73 4.84 6.50 -9.46
CA TRP A 73 5.54 7.27 -10.48
C TRP A 73 4.68 8.36 -11.15
N ASP A 74 3.36 8.15 -11.24
CA ASP A 74 2.41 9.09 -11.85
C ASP A 74 1.82 10.08 -10.84
N GLY A 75 2.34 10.10 -9.62
CA GLY A 75 1.88 10.96 -8.52
C GLY A 75 0.64 10.44 -7.80
N SER A 76 0.02 9.35 -8.26
CA SER A 76 -1.12 8.75 -7.56
C SER A 76 -0.71 8.24 -6.18
N LYS A 77 -1.64 8.37 -5.22
CA LYS A 77 -1.47 7.88 -3.85
C LYS A 77 -2.19 6.55 -3.68
N VAL A 78 -1.48 5.56 -3.17
CA VAL A 78 -2.01 4.20 -2.97
C VAL A 78 -1.74 3.73 -1.55
N TRP A 79 -2.56 2.78 -1.11
CA TRP A 79 -2.36 2.12 0.19
C TRP A 79 -1.37 0.96 0.04
N LEU A 80 -0.36 0.92 0.91
CA LEU A 80 0.60 -0.16 1.04
C LEU A 80 0.31 -0.94 2.33
N ILE A 81 0.08 -2.24 2.19
CA ILE A 81 -0.18 -3.17 3.31
C ILE A 81 1.06 -4.04 3.52
N THR A 82 1.56 -4.13 4.76
CA THR A 82 2.84 -4.81 5.04
C THR A 82 2.74 -5.95 6.05
N LYS A 83 1.63 -6.05 6.81
CA LYS A 83 1.38 -7.18 7.72
C LYS A 83 0.77 -8.35 6.98
N HIS A 84 1.30 -9.54 7.24
CA HIS A 84 0.83 -10.78 6.61
C HIS A 84 -0.67 -10.98 6.74
N LYS A 85 -1.23 -10.84 7.97
CA LYS A 85 -2.67 -10.98 8.20
C LYS A 85 -3.49 -10.04 7.32
N ASP A 86 -3.15 -8.75 7.31
CA ASP A 86 -3.87 -7.74 6.54
C ASP A 86 -3.74 -7.97 5.02
N VAL A 87 -2.59 -8.48 4.56
CA VAL A 87 -2.39 -8.89 3.16
C VAL A 87 -3.31 -10.07 2.81
N CYS A 88 -3.36 -11.11 3.64
CA CYS A 88 -4.26 -12.25 3.42
C CYS A 88 -5.73 -11.82 3.42
N ASP A 89 -6.12 -10.97 4.38
CA ASP A 89 -7.48 -10.45 4.49
C ASP A 89 -7.84 -9.61 3.25
N ALA A 90 -6.92 -8.80 2.73
CA ALA A 90 -7.13 -8.04 1.49
C ALA A 90 -7.23 -8.93 0.25
N LEU A 91 -6.31 -9.89 0.08
CA LEU A 91 -6.26 -10.76 -1.10
C LEU A 91 -7.46 -11.73 -1.21
N THR A 92 -8.20 -11.94 -0.13
CA THR A 92 -9.39 -12.80 -0.08
C THR A 92 -10.70 -12.01 -0.04
N ASN A 93 -10.64 -10.67 -0.11
CA ASN A 93 -11.81 -9.81 0.00
C ASN A 93 -12.43 -9.54 -1.38
N ASP A 94 -13.64 -10.04 -1.60
CA ASP A 94 -14.41 -9.88 -2.85
C ASP A 94 -14.79 -8.43 -3.18
N SER A 95 -14.63 -7.48 -2.25
CA SER A 95 -14.83 -6.05 -2.53
C SER A 95 -13.65 -5.38 -3.21
N LEU A 96 -12.51 -6.07 -3.35
CA LEU A 96 -11.34 -5.59 -4.09
C LEU A 96 -11.31 -6.17 -5.50
N SER A 97 -10.92 -5.33 -6.46
CA SER A 97 -10.89 -5.69 -7.88
C SER A 97 -9.47 -5.80 -8.42
N LYS A 98 -9.28 -6.72 -9.37
CA LYS A 98 -8.05 -6.89 -10.17
C LYS A 98 -8.17 -6.28 -11.57
N VAL A 99 -9.29 -5.65 -11.91
CA VAL A 99 -9.53 -5.08 -13.23
C VAL A 99 -8.66 -3.83 -13.44
N ARG A 100 -7.67 -3.96 -14.32
CA ARG A 100 -6.63 -2.94 -14.56
C ARG A 100 -7.11 -1.66 -15.23
N THR A 101 -8.28 -1.69 -15.88
CA THR A 101 -8.90 -0.51 -16.49
C THR A 101 -9.62 0.38 -15.48
N HIS A 102 -9.68 -0.01 -14.19
CA HIS A 102 -10.19 0.87 -13.16
C HIS A 102 -9.35 2.16 -13.05
N PRO A 103 -9.99 3.33 -12.90
CA PRO A 103 -9.29 4.62 -12.93
C PRO A 103 -8.28 4.78 -11.77
N ASN A 104 -8.46 4.03 -10.68
CA ASN A 104 -7.59 4.05 -9.51
C ASN A 104 -6.68 2.81 -9.40
N PHE A 105 -6.54 2.02 -10.47
CA PHE A 105 -5.69 0.83 -10.43
C PHE A 105 -4.20 1.23 -10.26
N PRO A 106 -3.47 0.64 -9.30
CA PRO A 106 -2.14 1.10 -8.91
C PRO A 106 -1.03 0.57 -9.83
N GLU A 107 -0.99 1.04 -11.08
CA GLU A 107 0.05 0.65 -12.04
C GLU A 107 1.45 1.13 -11.63
N LEU A 108 2.38 0.18 -11.48
CA LEU A 108 3.72 0.46 -10.95
C LEU A 108 4.69 1.08 -11.97
N SER A 109 4.31 1.14 -13.26
CA SER A 109 5.14 1.74 -14.30
C SER A 109 4.32 2.33 -15.46
N PRO A 110 4.91 3.25 -16.26
CA PRO A 110 4.28 3.75 -17.48
C PRO A 110 3.89 2.65 -18.47
N GLY A 111 4.74 1.63 -18.62
CA GLY A 111 4.48 0.49 -19.51
C GLY A 111 3.30 -0.36 -19.04
N GLY A 112 3.15 -0.56 -17.73
CA GLY A 112 1.98 -1.22 -17.14
C GLY A 112 0.70 -0.45 -17.48
N LYS A 113 0.69 0.86 -17.23
CA LYS A 113 -0.45 1.74 -17.53
C LYS A 113 -0.84 1.74 -19.01
N ALA A 114 0.15 1.81 -19.90
CA ALA A 114 -0.08 1.71 -21.35
C ALA A 114 -0.65 0.34 -21.75
N ALA A 115 -0.16 -0.76 -21.16
CA ALA A 115 -0.69 -2.09 -21.42
C ALA A 115 -2.16 -2.22 -20.97
N ALA A 116 -2.52 -1.69 -19.81
CA ALA A 116 -3.90 -1.66 -19.33
C ALA A 116 -4.82 -0.85 -20.25
N ALA A 117 -4.31 0.23 -20.84
CA ALA A 117 -5.03 1.09 -21.79
C ALA A 117 -5.02 0.59 -23.24
N SER A 118 -4.35 -0.53 -23.54
CA SER A 118 -4.12 -0.99 -24.93
C SER A 118 -5.38 -1.51 -25.65
N GLY A 119 -6.50 -1.69 -24.94
CA GLY A 119 -7.72 -2.29 -25.48
C GLY A 119 -7.63 -3.80 -25.73
N ARG A 120 -6.49 -4.43 -25.40
CA ARG A 120 -6.36 -5.89 -25.44
C ARG A 120 -7.30 -6.52 -24.42
N ALA A 121 -7.93 -7.62 -24.81
CA ALA A 121 -8.74 -8.40 -23.87
C ALA A 121 -7.87 -8.87 -22.69
N PRO A 122 -8.31 -8.70 -21.44
CA PRO A 122 -7.57 -9.19 -20.28
C PRO A 122 -7.50 -10.71 -20.30
N THR A 123 -6.47 -11.27 -19.66
CA THR A 123 -6.46 -12.69 -19.28
C THR A 123 -7.04 -12.84 -17.88
N PHE A 124 -7.24 -14.09 -17.42
CA PHE A 124 -7.84 -14.35 -16.11
C PHE A 124 -7.13 -13.63 -14.95
N VAL A 125 -5.83 -13.32 -15.07
CA VAL A 125 -5.05 -12.64 -14.03
C VAL A 125 -5.62 -11.26 -13.68
N ASP A 126 -6.22 -10.56 -14.65
CA ASP A 126 -6.71 -9.19 -14.54
C ASP A 126 -8.25 -9.11 -14.49
N MET A 127 -8.90 -10.22 -14.11
CA MET A 127 -10.36 -10.33 -14.01
C MET A 127 -10.81 -10.52 -12.56
N ASP A 128 -12.06 -10.17 -12.31
CA ASP A 128 -12.79 -10.53 -11.09
C ASP A 128 -13.76 -11.70 -11.36
N PRO A 129 -14.28 -12.37 -10.32
CA PRO A 129 -15.43 -13.26 -10.47
C PRO A 129 -16.63 -12.54 -11.12
N PRO A 130 -17.44 -13.23 -11.95
CA PRO A 130 -17.34 -14.65 -12.30
C PRO A 130 -16.36 -14.98 -13.43
N GLN A 131 -15.85 -13.99 -14.18
CA GLN A 131 -14.99 -14.22 -15.35
C GLN A 131 -13.68 -14.90 -14.94
N HIS A 132 -13.03 -14.40 -13.89
CA HIS A 132 -11.81 -15.01 -13.33
C HIS A 132 -12.03 -16.50 -12.99
N THR A 133 -13.11 -16.81 -12.27
CA THR A 133 -13.42 -18.18 -11.81
C THR A 133 -13.67 -19.14 -12.96
N LYS A 134 -14.24 -18.66 -14.07
CA LYS A 134 -14.51 -19.48 -15.26
C LYS A 134 -13.27 -19.77 -16.10
N SER A 135 -12.27 -18.90 -16.05
CA SER A 135 -11.06 -18.95 -16.90
C SER A 135 -9.81 -19.45 -16.19
N ARG A 136 -9.92 -19.86 -14.92
CA ARG A 136 -8.83 -20.42 -14.11
C ARG A 136 -8.71 -21.93 -14.27
#